data_AF-F0Y865-F1
#
_entry.id   AF-F0Y865-F1
#
_cell.length_a   1.000
_cell.length_b   1.000
_cell.length_c   1.000
_cell.angle_alpha   90.00
_cell.angle_beta   90.00
_cell.angle_gamma   90.00
#
_symmetry.space_group_name_H-M   'P 1'
#
loop_
_entity.id
_entity.type
_entity.pdbx_description
1 polymer ?
#
loop_
_entity_poly.entity_id
_entity_poly.type
_entity_poly.pdbx_seq_one_letter_code
_entity_poly.pdbx_strand_id
1 'polypeptide(L)'
;MADTEEKDDEKAGDDEMGTYTPSQIDIDAIASAKSLGDAMRLLAPQLEGLPRRSRGKYGKRKHLTPEEKAELTRRRNRENARSTRMRRKMYIKHLQQVAETLKERHDELNSKMAAPPPDGYTRRRDAVRRFLELRGARCLDPSSWREVLGDGFVLTLPPTPYRAYPDEELRQPSVRTVAGLDALLADVASLNAALDAASAGRAEANARRGLDKKRKRASPPRGPAGLAYEVDPGSIVHVGDVYMCAYACTVSVEDPAGLVSATHAGMAKCTFAPDHTLAAVHLRFDAATVHATLRDLESAPAPPPS
;
A
#
# COMPACT_ATOMS: atom_id res chain seq x y z
N MET A 1 -38.96 25.08 -68.67
CA MET A 1 -39.18 23.82 -67.93
C MET A 1 -37.83 23.39 -67.41
N ALA A 2 -37.52 23.74 -66.17
CA ALA A 2 -36.29 23.37 -65.48
C ALA A 2 -36.73 22.95 -64.08
N ASP A 3 -36.84 21.64 -63.87
CA ASP A 3 -37.19 21.05 -62.58
C ASP A 3 -35.97 21.06 -61.68
N THR A 4 -36.14 21.69 -60.52
CA THR A 4 -35.12 21.79 -59.48
C THR A 4 -35.52 20.80 -58.39
N GLU A 5 -34.83 19.65 -58.33
CA GLU A 5 -35.05 18.65 -57.28
C GLU A 5 -34.48 19.15 -55.94
N GLU A 6 -35.40 19.41 -55.02
CA GLU A 6 -35.16 19.77 -53.63
C GLU A 6 -34.75 18.51 -52.85
N LYS A 7 -33.51 18.48 -52.33
CA LYS A 7 -33.01 17.42 -51.45
C LYS A 7 -33.23 17.81 -50.01
N ASP A 8 -34.14 17.10 -49.34
CA ASP A 8 -34.32 17.16 -47.90
C ASP A 8 -33.15 16.50 -47.17
N ASP A 9 -32.29 17.32 -46.59
CA ASP A 9 -31.27 16.89 -45.62
C ASP A 9 -31.92 16.70 -44.24
N GLU A 10 -32.22 15.44 -43.89
CA GLU A 10 -32.59 15.03 -42.52
C GLU A 10 -31.43 15.34 -41.55
N LYS A 11 -31.58 16.43 -40.79
CA LYS A 11 -30.74 16.73 -39.62
C LYS A 11 -30.93 15.66 -38.56
N ALA A 12 -29.94 14.78 -38.42
CA ALA A 12 -29.77 13.94 -37.25
C ALA A 12 -29.55 14.84 -36.03
N GLY A 13 -30.48 14.81 -35.08
CA GLY A 13 -30.35 15.51 -33.80
C GLY A 13 -29.20 14.92 -32.98
N ASP A 14 -28.28 15.79 -32.57
CA ASP A 14 -27.28 15.48 -31.56
C ASP A 14 -27.99 15.37 -30.20
N ASP A 15 -28.41 14.16 -29.85
CA ASP A 15 -28.90 13.85 -28.51
C ASP A 15 -27.75 14.00 -27.50
N GLU A 16 -27.93 14.98 -26.62
CA GLU A 16 -27.08 15.39 -25.53
C GLU A 16 -26.78 14.20 -24.60
N MET A 17 -25.56 13.65 -24.67
CA MET A 17 -25.11 12.56 -23.80
C MET A 17 -24.95 13.08 -22.36
N GLY A 18 -25.92 12.75 -21.51
CA GLY A 18 -25.91 13.06 -20.08
C GLY A 18 -24.59 12.70 -19.38
N THR A 19 -24.13 13.59 -18.51
CA THR A 19 -22.89 13.47 -17.76
C THR A 19 -22.94 12.27 -16.80
N TYR A 20 -22.03 11.32 -17.03
CA TYR A 20 -21.94 10.07 -16.27
C TYR A 20 -21.23 10.30 -14.93
N THR A 21 -21.88 9.88 -13.83
CA THR A 21 -21.19 9.66 -12.55
C THR A 21 -20.72 8.21 -12.50
N PRO A 22 -19.43 7.91 -12.21
CA PRO A 22 -18.93 6.55 -12.18
C PRO A 22 -19.53 5.78 -10.99
N SER A 23 -20.66 5.12 -11.18
CA SER A 23 -21.18 4.17 -10.21
C SER A 23 -20.20 2.99 -10.09
N GLN A 24 -19.89 2.59 -8.84
CA GLN A 24 -19.10 1.41 -8.51
C GLN A 24 -19.49 0.22 -9.38
N ILE A 25 -18.57 -0.20 -10.25
CA ILE A 25 -18.72 -1.39 -11.06
C ILE A 25 -18.50 -2.60 -10.14
N ASP A 26 -19.54 -3.40 -9.94
CA ASP A 26 -19.49 -4.61 -9.11
C ASP A 26 -18.80 -5.74 -9.90
N ILE A 27 -17.53 -5.99 -9.57
CA ILE A 27 -16.67 -6.97 -10.24
C ILE A 27 -17.20 -8.40 -10.00
N ASP A 28 -17.80 -8.68 -8.84
CA ASP A 28 -18.33 -10.00 -8.50
C ASP A 28 -19.63 -10.29 -9.26
N ALA A 29 -20.45 -9.26 -9.49
CA ALA A 29 -21.61 -9.36 -10.38
C ALA A 29 -21.18 -9.70 -11.83
N ILE A 30 -20.08 -9.13 -12.31
CA ILE A 30 -19.55 -9.40 -13.66
C ILE A 30 -19.03 -10.83 -13.76
N ALA A 31 -18.27 -11.29 -12.76
CA ALA A 31 -17.74 -12.65 -12.72
C ALA A 31 -18.84 -13.73 -12.63
N SER A 32 -19.96 -13.41 -11.98
CA SER A 32 -21.12 -14.31 -11.83
C SER A 32 -22.10 -14.26 -13.01
N ALA A 33 -21.83 -13.46 -14.05
CA ALA A 33 -22.69 -13.35 -15.21
C ALA A 33 -22.74 -14.65 -16.03
N LYS A 34 -23.96 -15.17 -16.25
CA LYS A 34 -24.21 -16.45 -16.96
C LYS A 34 -23.94 -16.40 -18.46
N SER A 35 -23.77 -15.20 -19.02
CA SER A 35 -23.46 -14.99 -20.42
C SER A 35 -22.65 -13.71 -20.61
N LEU A 36 -21.86 -13.67 -21.68
CA LEU A 36 -21.13 -12.46 -22.09
C LEU A 36 -22.09 -11.26 -22.24
N GLY A 37 -23.33 -11.50 -22.69
CA GLY A 37 -24.33 -10.46 -22.83
C GLY A 37 -24.90 -9.93 -21.51
N ASP A 38 -24.78 -10.68 -20.41
CA ASP A 38 -25.15 -10.22 -19.06
C ASP A 38 -23.98 -9.49 -18.42
N ALA A 39 -22.74 -9.99 -18.57
CA ALA A 39 -21.53 -9.29 -18.14
C ALA A 39 -21.42 -7.90 -18.77
N MET A 40 -21.71 -7.79 -20.07
CA MET A 40 -21.71 -6.52 -20.79
C MET A 40 -22.77 -5.53 -20.28
N ARG A 41 -23.92 -6.00 -19.77
CA ARG A 41 -24.95 -5.11 -19.21
C ARG A 41 -24.54 -4.56 -17.85
N LEU A 42 -23.82 -5.36 -17.07
CA LEU A 42 -23.29 -4.93 -15.78
C LEU A 42 -22.14 -3.93 -15.94
N LEU A 43 -21.30 -4.12 -16.97
CA LEU A 43 -20.19 -3.22 -17.29
C LEU A 43 -20.64 -1.88 -17.90
N ALA A 44 -21.72 -1.89 -18.68
CA ALA A 44 -22.18 -0.72 -19.41
C ALA A 44 -23.72 -0.63 -19.39
N PRO A 45 -24.33 -0.30 -18.24
CA PRO A 45 -25.79 -0.25 -18.09
C PRO A 45 -26.45 0.76 -19.04
N GLN A 46 -25.76 1.86 -19.37
CA GLN A 46 -26.20 2.84 -20.39
C GLN A 46 -26.25 2.31 -21.85
N LEU A 47 -25.80 1.09 -22.16
CA LEU A 47 -26.06 0.45 -23.45
C LEU A 47 -27.49 -0.14 -23.56
N GLU A 48 -28.47 0.46 -22.89
CA GLU A 48 -29.88 0.04 -22.86
C GLU A 48 -30.58 0.05 -24.25
N GLY A 49 -29.96 0.65 -25.27
CA GLY A 49 -30.40 0.59 -26.67
C GLY A 49 -30.03 -0.70 -27.41
N LEU A 50 -29.34 -1.66 -26.78
CA LEU A 50 -29.08 -2.95 -27.41
C LEU A 50 -30.39 -3.72 -27.55
N PRO A 51 -30.84 -4.04 -28.79
CA PRO A 51 -32.14 -4.66 -29.01
C PRO A 51 -32.25 -5.94 -28.18
N ARG A 52 -33.10 -5.89 -27.15
CA ARG A 52 -33.50 -7.07 -26.42
C ARG A 52 -34.16 -7.97 -27.44
N ARG A 53 -33.58 -9.15 -27.69
CA ARG A 53 -34.39 -10.22 -28.27
C ARG A 53 -35.49 -10.46 -27.27
N SER A 54 -36.69 -9.95 -27.55
CA SER A 54 -37.86 -10.50 -26.91
C SER A 54 -37.74 -12.00 -27.16
N ARG A 55 -37.63 -12.78 -26.07
CA ARG A 55 -37.81 -14.22 -26.17
C ARG A 55 -39.29 -14.39 -26.54
N GLY A 56 -39.60 -14.14 -27.80
CA GLY A 56 -40.95 -14.26 -28.31
C GLY A 56 -41.39 -15.67 -27.95
N LYS A 57 -42.47 -15.77 -27.17
CA LYS A 57 -43.27 -16.98 -27.07
C LYS A 57 -43.29 -17.59 -28.47
N TYR A 58 -42.76 -18.80 -28.62
CA TYR A 58 -42.72 -19.50 -29.91
C TYR A 58 -44.17 -19.66 -30.41
N GLY A 59 -44.68 -18.62 -31.07
CA GLY A 59 -45.97 -18.62 -31.72
C GLY A 59 -45.96 -19.76 -32.72
N LYS A 60 -47.02 -20.57 -32.67
CA LYS A 60 -47.26 -21.76 -33.50
C LYS A 60 -46.56 -21.61 -34.86
N ARG A 61 -45.61 -22.50 -35.13
CA ARG A 61 -44.85 -22.52 -36.39
C ARG A 61 -45.86 -22.61 -37.54
N LYS A 62 -46.06 -21.51 -38.26
CA LYS A 62 -46.76 -21.56 -39.55
C LYS A 62 -46.03 -22.60 -40.41
N HIS A 63 -46.76 -23.43 -41.14
CA HIS A 63 -46.19 -24.36 -42.11
C HIS A 63 -45.57 -23.55 -43.26
N LEU A 64 -44.35 -23.03 -43.04
CA LEU A 64 -43.55 -22.38 -44.06
C LEU A 64 -43.06 -23.44 -45.03
N THR A 65 -43.03 -23.09 -46.31
CA THR A 65 -42.39 -23.92 -47.32
C THR A 65 -40.88 -24.05 -47.03
N PRO A 66 -40.22 -25.10 -47.54
CA PRO A 66 -38.77 -25.27 -47.35
C PRO A 66 -37.95 -24.06 -47.84
N GLU A 67 -38.41 -23.41 -48.91
CA GLU A 67 -37.77 -22.24 -49.51
C GLU A 67 -37.89 -20.99 -48.62
N GLU A 68 -39.09 -20.69 -48.11
CA GLU A 68 -39.31 -19.58 -47.17
C GLU A 68 -38.51 -19.79 -45.88
N LYS A 69 -38.38 -21.03 -45.41
CA LYS A 69 -37.58 -21.37 -44.22
C LYS A 69 -36.08 -21.12 -44.47
N ALA A 70 -35.58 -21.43 -45.66
CA ALA A 70 -34.20 -21.17 -46.05
C ALA A 70 -33.93 -19.65 -46.11
N GLU A 71 -34.84 -18.88 -46.71
CA GLU A 71 -34.71 -17.43 -46.80
C GLU A 71 -34.77 -16.75 -45.41
N LEU A 72 -35.70 -17.16 -44.56
CA LEU A 72 -35.81 -16.67 -43.19
C LEU A 72 -34.53 -16.96 -42.39
N THR A 73 -33.91 -18.12 -42.61
CA THR A 73 -32.64 -18.49 -41.97
C THR A 73 -31.50 -17.60 -42.46
N ARG A 74 -31.42 -17.32 -43.77
CA ARG A 74 -30.44 -16.38 -44.35
C ARG A 74 -30.63 -14.96 -43.81
N ARG A 75 -31.88 -14.48 -43.68
CA ARG A 75 -32.20 -13.17 -43.10
C ARG A 75 -31.78 -13.08 -41.64
N ARG A 76 -32.12 -14.08 -40.83
CA ARG A 76 -31.70 -14.17 -39.41
C ARG A 76 -30.19 -14.20 -39.27
N ASN A 77 -29.48 -14.96 -40.10
CA ASN A 77 -28.02 -14.99 -40.05
C ASN A 77 -27.42 -13.61 -40.35
N ARG A 78 -27.89 -12.94 -41.41
CA ARG A 78 -27.48 -11.57 -41.76
C ARG A 78 -27.72 -10.59 -40.61
N GLU A 79 -28.89 -10.66 -39.97
CA GLU A 79 -29.23 -9.81 -38.83
C GLU A 79 -28.36 -10.12 -37.59
N ASN A 80 -28.12 -11.40 -37.29
CA ASN A 80 -27.24 -11.83 -36.20
C ASN A 80 -25.81 -11.32 -36.40
N ALA A 81 -25.30 -11.39 -37.63
CA ALA A 81 -23.98 -10.90 -37.99
C ALA A 81 -23.89 -9.39 -37.80
N ARG A 82 -24.90 -8.62 -38.28
CA ARG A 82 -24.98 -7.16 -38.08
C ARG A 82 -25.02 -6.78 -36.61
N SER A 83 -25.91 -7.41 -35.83
CA SER A 83 -26.04 -7.16 -34.38
C SER A 83 -24.76 -7.50 -33.61
N THR A 84 -24.09 -8.60 -33.97
CA THR A 84 -22.81 -8.98 -33.34
C THR A 84 -21.69 -8.00 -33.69
N ARG A 85 -21.59 -7.54 -34.95
CA ARG A 85 -20.64 -6.51 -35.35
C ARG A 85 -20.90 -5.18 -34.61
N MET A 86 -22.15 -4.75 -34.54
CA MET A 86 -22.55 -3.53 -33.83
C MET A 86 -22.20 -3.60 -32.34
N ARG A 87 -22.51 -4.72 -31.68
CA ARG A 87 -22.12 -4.97 -30.27
C ARG A 87 -20.62 -4.88 -30.05
N ARG A 88 -19.83 -5.53 -30.90
CA ARG A 88 -18.35 -5.47 -30.83
C ARG A 88 -17.85 -4.04 -31.04
N LYS A 89 -18.41 -3.30 -32.00
CA LYS A 89 -18.05 -1.90 -32.26
C LYS A 89 -18.32 -1.03 -31.02
N MET A 90 -19.49 -1.16 -30.41
CA MET A 90 -19.83 -0.42 -29.17
C MET A 90 -18.89 -0.78 -28.02
N TYR A 91 -18.56 -2.07 -27.86
CA TYR A 91 -17.65 -2.52 -26.81
C TYR A 91 -16.23 -1.97 -26.99
N ILE A 92 -15.69 -2.02 -28.21
CA ILE A 92 -14.38 -1.44 -28.53
C ILE A 92 -14.37 0.05 -28.22
N LYS A 93 -15.41 0.79 -28.64
CA LYS A 93 -15.55 2.23 -28.36
C LYS A 93 -15.57 2.50 -26.85
N HIS A 94 -16.31 1.70 -26.07
CA HIS A 94 -16.37 1.84 -24.62
C HIS A 94 -15.01 1.56 -23.96
N LEU A 95 -14.31 0.50 -24.36
CA LEU A 95 -12.96 0.21 -23.85
C LEU A 95 -11.97 1.33 -24.17
N GLN A 96 -12.05 1.92 -25.36
CA GLN A 96 -11.25 3.08 -25.73
C GLN A 96 -11.52 4.27 -24.82
N GLN A 97 -12.80 4.57 -24.53
CA GLN A 97 -13.19 5.64 -23.61
C GLN A 97 -12.69 5.39 -22.17
N VAL A 98 -12.80 4.15 -21.67
CA VAL A 98 -12.29 3.78 -20.35
C VAL A 98 -10.76 3.93 -20.28
N ALA A 99 -10.05 3.47 -21.32
CA ALA A 99 -8.60 3.61 -21.39
C ALA A 99 -8.16 5.08 -21.44
N GLU A 100 -8.86 5.92 -22.21
CA GLU A 100 -8.63 7.36 -22.27
C GLU A 100 -8.87 8.04 -20.91
N THR A 101 -10.00 7.74 -20.26
CA THR A 101 -10.32 8.26 -18.91
C THR A 101 -9.27 7.85 -17.87
N LEU A 102 -8.79 6.60 -17.93
CA LEU A 102 -7.74 6.11 -17.02
C LEU A 102 -6.42 6.82 -17.29
N LYS A 103 -6.08 7.05 -18.57
CA LYS A 103 -4.88 7.78 -18.96
C LYS A 103 -4.94 9.24 -18.47
N GLU A 104 -6.05 9.93 -18.68
CA GLU A 104 -6.25 11.30 -18.18
C GLU A 104 -6.08 11.39 -16.66
N ARG A 105 -6.65 10.46 -15.90
CA ARG A 105 -6.48 10.41 -14.44
C ARG A 105 -5.03 10.15 -14.02
N HIS A 106 -4.35 9.26 -14.74
CA HIS A 106 -2.95 8.96 -14.49
C HIS A 106 -2.07 10.18 -14.78
N ASP A 107 -2.33 10.88 -15.89
CA ASP A 107 -1.60 12.08 -16.28
C ASP A 107 -1.88 13.23 -15.31
N GLU A 108 -3.12 13.37 -14.82
CA GLU A 108 -3.49 14.31 -13.76
C GLU A 108 -2.77 14.02 -12.45
N LEU A 109 -2.71 12.75 -12.03
CA LEU A 109 -1.98 12.33 -10.83
C LEU A 109 -0.48 12.58 -10.98
N ASN A 110 0.11 12.25 -12.13
CA ASN A 110 1.52 12.51 -12.40
C ASN A 110 1.83 14.00 -12.45
N SER A 111 0.93 14.82 -13.01
CA SER A 111 1.07 16.27 -13.00
C SER A 111 1.04 16.83 -11.58
N LYS A 112 0.13 16.32 -10.73
CA LYS A 112 0.09 16.66 -9.30
C LYS A 112 1.34 16.20 -8.54
N MET A 113 1.91 15.05 -8.90
CA MET A 113 3.17 14.55 -8.32
C MET A 113 4.40 15.31 -8.83
N ALA A 114 4.36 15.84 -10.04
CA ALA A 114 5.42 16.65 -10.63
C ALA A 114 5.41 18.10 -10.13
N ALA A 115 4.37 18.53 -9.42
CA ALA A 115 4.36 19.81 -8.74
C ALA A 115 5.58 19.91 -7.80
N PRO A 116 6.22 21.08 -7.70
CA PRO A 116 7.33 21.26 -6.77
C PRO A 116 6.86 20.88 -5.36
N PRO A 117 7.70 20.16 -4.59
CA PRO A 117 7.31 19.73 -3.27
C PRO A 117 6.97 20.95 -2.42
N PRO A 118 5.94 20.86 -1.56
CA PRO A 118 5.47 21.99 -0.77
C PRO A 118 6.58 22.55 0.12
N ASP A 119 6.45 23.82 0.50
CA ASP A 119 7.39 24.47 1.40
C ASP A 119 7.62 23.63 2.67
N GLY A 120 8.89 23.48 3.05
CA GLY A 120 9.28 22.66 4.18
C GLY A 120 9.38 21.16 3.90
N TYR A 121 9.11 20.68 2.67
CA TYR A 121 9.15 19.25 2.37
C TYR A 121 10.48 18.58 2.75
N THR A 122 11.58 19.19 2.32
CA THR A 122 12.94 18.73 2.64
C THR A 122 13.18 18.70 4.14
N ARG A 123 12.80 19.76 4.87
CA ARG A 123 12.96 19.84 6.34
C ARG A 123 12.18 18.75 7.05
N ARG A 124 10.91 18.55 6.68
CA ARG A 124 10.05 17.51 7.25
C ARG A 124 10.59 16.10 6.98
N ARG A 125 11.04 15.85 5.75
CA ARG A 125 11.68 14.58 5.38
C ARG A 125 12.95 14.34 6.22
N ASP A 126 13.78 15.35 6.34
CA ASP A 126 15.03 15.27 7.09
C ASP A 126 14.76 15.08 8.59
N ALA A 127 13.70 15.69 9.14
CA ALA A 127 13.23 15.46 10.50
C ALA A 127 12.79 14.00 10.75
N VAL A 128 12.06 13.38 9.81
CA VAL A 128 11.69 11.95 9.91
C VAL A 128 12.92 11.06 9.89
N ARG A 129 13.85 11.33 8.97
CA ARG A 129 15.10 10.57 8.86
C ARG A 129 15.90 10.71 10.15
N ARG A 130 16.06 11.94 10.65
CA ARG A 130 16.80 12.25 11.87
C ARG A 130 16.17 11.62 13.09
N PHE A 131 14.84 11.61 13.21
CA PHE A 131 14.11 10.94 14.30
C PHE A 131 14.46 9.43 14.36
N LEU A 132 14.41 8.75 13.22
CA LEU A 132 14.72 7.32 13.14
C LEU A 132 16.22 7.05 13.35
N GLU A 133 17.09 7.90 12.82
CA GLU A 133 18.54 7.85 13.08
C GLU A 133 18.86 7.99 14.58
N LEU A 134 18.30 8.99 15.26
CA LEU A 134 18.51 9.20 16.71
C LEU A 134 18.03 8.00 17.53
N ARG A 135 16.89 7.43 17.14
CA ARG A 135 16.35 6.21 17.77
C ARG A 135 17.25 5.00 17.57
N GLY A 136 17.72 4.77 16.34
CA GLY A 136 18.60 3.65 16.01
C GLY A 136 20.00 3.79 16.64
N ALA A 137 20.52 5.02 16.66
CA ALA A 137 21.78 5.38 17.30
C ALA A 137 21.71 5.39 18.82
N ARG A 138 20.58 5.01 19.42
CA ARG A 138 20.40 4.91 20.87
C ARG A 138 20.65 6.24 21.60
N CYS A 139 20.37 7.36 20.95
CA CYS A 139 20.69 8.70 21.46
C CYS A 139 19.86 9.05 22.70
N LEU A 140 20.53 9.39 23.80
CA LEU A 140 19.91 9.84 25.05
C LEU A 140 20.12 11.35 25.32
N ASP A 141 20.77 12.08 24.40
CA ASP A 141 20.97 13.52 24.55
C ASP A 141 19.68 14.28 24.23
N PRO A 142 19.07 14.99 25.21
CA PRO A 142 17.82 15.72 24.99
C PRO A 142 17.95 16.81 23.92
N SER A 143 19.14 17.42 23.77
CA SER A 143 19.37 18.53 22.85
C SER A 143 19.18 18.09 21.40
N SER A 144 19.78 16.94 21.05
CA SER A 144 19.64 16.31 19.74
C SER A 144 18.19 16.01 19.36
N TRP A 145 17.34 15.63 20.33
CA TRP A 145 15.92 15.38 20.08
C TRP A 145 15.10 16.66 19.91
N ARG A 146 15.40 17.73 20.65
CA ARG A 146 14.70 19.03 20.53
C ARG A 146 14.85 19.69 19.16
N GLU A 147 15.90 19.37 18.41
CA GLU A 147 16.07 19.85 17.03
C GLU A 147 15.01 19.30 16.08
N VAL A 148 14.38 18.17 16.43
CA VAL A 148 13.51 17.39 15.54
C VAL A 148 12.07 17.35 16.05
N LEU A 149 11.89 17.40 17.37
CA LEU A 149 10.59 17.25 18.03
C LEU A 149 9.98 18.60 18.38
N GLY A 150 8.68 18.74 18.13
CA GLY A 150 7.89 19.88 18.57
C GLY A 150 7.44 19.74 20.03
N ASP A 151 6.97 20.85 20.60
CA ASP A 151 6.39 20.85 21.94
C ASP A 151 5.18 19.91 22.02
N GLY A 152 5.11 19.13 23.10
CA GLY A 152 4.04 18.16 23.30
C GLY A 152 4.10 16.94 22.38
N PHE A 153 5.28 16.61 21.83
CA PHE A 153 5.50 15.44 20.98
C PHE A 153 4.86 14.15 21.51
N VAL A 154 4.24 13.37 20.62
CA VAL A 154 3.66 12.05 20.95
C VAL A 154 4.19 10.96 20.02
N LEU A 155 4.79 9.91 20.59
CA LEU A 155 5.15 8.68 19.90
C LEU A 155 4.13 7.58 20.21
N THR A 156 3.61 6.95 19.17
CA THR A 156 2.69 5.81 19.27
C THR A 156 3.31 4.57 18.65
N LEU A 157 3.24 3.45 19.35
CA LEU A 157 3.89 2.18 19.02
C LEU A 157 2.90 1.01 19.21
N PRO A 158 3.08 -0.13 18.52
CA PRO A 158 2.47 -1.38 18.98
C PRO A 158 3.04 -1.77 20.36
N PRO A 159 2.32 -2.56 21.17
CA PRO A 159 2.86 -3.16 22.39
C PRO A 159 4.14 -3.95 22.09
N THR A 160 5.18 -3.74 22.89
CA THR A 160 6.51 -4.33 22.66
C THR A 160 6.89 -5.29 23.78
N PRO A 161 6.49 -6.58 23.71
CA PRO A 161 6.62 -7.53 24.82
C PRO A 161 8.06 -7.86 25.20
N TYR A 162 9.01 -7.52 24.34
CA TYR A 162 10.44 -7.70 24.57
C TYR A 162 11.08 -6.63 25.46
N ARG A 163 10.32 -5.62 25.93
CA ARG A 163 10.83 -4.58 26.84
C ARG A 163 9.79 -4.13 27.86
N ALA A 164 10.27 -3.64 28.99
CA ALA A 164 9.42 -3.08 30.03
C ALA A 164 8.97 -1.65 29.67
N TYR A 165 7.74 -1.31 30.02
CA TYR A 165 7.20 0.05 29.91
C TYR A 165 6.13 0.26 30.99
N PRO A 166 5.86 1.50 31.41
CA PRO A 166 4.78 1.80 32.36
C PRO A 166 3.41 1.42 31.82
N ASP A 167 2.53 0.90 32.68
CA ASP A 167 1.16 0.52 32.32
C ASP A 167 0.33 1.72 31.83
N GLU A 168 0.65 2.93 32.32
CA GLU A 168 0.00 4.18 31.91
C GLU A 168 0.19 4.51 30.43
N GLU A 169 1.25 3.99 29.81
CA GLU A 169 1.50 4.16 28.37
C GLU A 169 0.57 3.28 27.52
N LEU A 170 -0.05 2.25 28.10
CA LEU A 170 -0.96 1.35 27.40
C LEU A 170 -2.40 1.89 27.44
N ARG A 171 -2.71 2.85 26.57
CA ARG A 171 -4.07 3.42 26.47
C ARG A 171 -5.11 2.44 25.93
N GLN A 172 -4.67 1.53 25.07
CA GLN A 172 -5.51 0.50 24.43
C GLN A 172 -4.73 -0.81 24.36
N PRO A 173 -5.40 -1.97 24.33
CA PRO A 173 -4.73 -3.27 24.29
C PRO A 173 -3.77 -3.46 23.09
N SER A 174 -3.93 -2.64 22.04
CA SER A 174 -3.14 -2.72 20.81
C SER A 174 -2.26 -1.50 20.56
N VAL A 175 -2.22 -0.52 21.47
CA VAL A 175 -1.52 0.76 21.25
C VAL A 175 -0.86 1.26 22.53
N ARG A 176 0.46 1.48 22.44
CA ARG A 176 1.29 2.14 23.44
C ARG A 176 1.57 3.58 23.02
N THR A 177 1.45 4.52 23.95
CA THR A 177 1.63 5.96 23.73
C THR A 177 2.68 6.51 24.68
N VAL A 178 3.69 7.17 24.12
CA VAL A 178 4.81 7.81 24.81
C VAL A 178 4.70 9.31 24.56
N ALA A 179 4.43 10.10 25.59
CA ALA A 179 4.12 11.53 25.46
C ALA A 179 5.23 12.39 26.09
N GLY A 180 5.76 13.33 25.32
CA GLY A 180 6.84 14.23 25.73
C GLY A 180 8.24 13.64 25.54
N LEU A 181 9.24 14.53 25.66
CA LEU A 181 10.65 14.19 25.46
C LEU A 181 11.17 13.23 26.54
N ASP A 182 10.82 13.44 27.81
CA ASP A 182 11.33 12.60 28.91
C ASP A 182 10.84 11.15 28.79
N ALA A 183 9.56 10.96 28.44
CA ALA A 183 9.01 9.64 28.18
C ALA A 183 9.66 8.97 26.96
N LEU A 184 9.97 9.75 25.90
CA LEU A 184 10.69 9.24 24.74
C LEU A 184 12.11 8.77 25.11
N LEU A 185 12.84 9.55 25.91
CA LEU A 185 14.18 9.17 26.39
C LEU A 185 14.12 7.90 27.25
N ALA A 186 13.11 7.77 28.11
CA ALA A 186 12.87 6.54 28.88
C ALA A 186 12.56 5.34 27.97
N ASP A 187 11.77 5.52 26.91
CA ASP A 187 11.51 4.47 25.92
C ASP A 187 12.78 4.07 25.15
N VAL A 188 13.61 5.03 24.74
CA VAL A 188 14.91 4.75 24.09
C VAL A 188 15.83 4.00 25.05
N ALA A 189 15.89 4.39 26.32
CA ALA A 189 16.68 3.69 27.34
C ALA A 189 16.19 2.24 27.56
N SER A 190 14.87 2.03 27.62
CA SER A 190 14.27 0.69 27.71
C SER A 190 14.57 -0.17 26.49
N LEU A 191 14.52 0.41 25.28
CA LEU A 191 14.92 -0.26 24.06
C LEU A 191 16.41 -0.65 24.06
N ASN A 192 17.29 0.22 24.53
CA ASN A 192 18.72 -0.06 24.66
C ASN A 192 18.96 -1.24 25.61
N ALA A 193 18.32 -1.24 26.77
CA ALA A 193 18.44 -2.32 27.75
C ALA A 193 17.98 -3.68 27.18
N ALA A 194 16.90 -3.71 26.39
CA ALA A 194 16.43 -4.93 25.74
C ALA A 194 17.42 -5.46 24.70
N LEU A 195 18.01 -4.57 23.89
CA LEU A 195 19.03 -4.94 22.91
C LEU A 195 20.32 -5.43 23.60
N ASP A 196 20.72 -4.80 24.70
CA ASP A 196 21.89 -5.22 25.47
C ASP A 196 21.66 -6.58 26.15
N ALA A 197 20.47 -6.81 26.69
CA ALA A 197 20.08 -8.12 27.22
C ALA A 197 20.15 -9.22 26.15
N ALA A 198 19.68 -8.94 24.93
CA ALA A 198 19.75 -9.88 23.83
C ALA A 198 21.21 -10.22 23.46
N SER A 199 22.10 -9.22 23.43
CA SER A 199 23.53 -9.43 23.16
C SER A 199 24.22 -10.24 24.27
N ALA A 200 23.87 -9.99 25.54
CA ALA A 200 24.42 -10.68 26.70
C ALA A 200 23.95 -12.14 26.77
N GLY A 201 22.66 -12.40 26.53
CA GLY A 201 22.10 -13.76 26.51
C GLY A 201 22.80 -14.65 25.49
N ARG A 202 23.11 -14.10 24.31
CA ARG A 202 23.88 -14.80 23.28
C ARG A 202 25.30 -15.12 23.72
N ALA A 203 25.99 -14.15 24.32
CA ALA A 203 27.35 -14.36 24.84
C ALA A 203 27.38 -15.49 25.89
N GLU A 204 26.39 -15.53 26.78
CA GLU A 204 26.26 -16.60 27.78
C GLU A 204 25.96 -17.96 27.14
N ALA A 205 25.04 -18.01 26.15
CA ALA A 205 24.72 -19.24 25.42
C ALA A 205 25.96 -19.82 24.72
N ASN A 206 26.81 -18.97 24.12
CA ASN A 206 28.06 -19.37 23.50
C ASN A 206 29.08 -19.88 24.53
N ALA A 207 29.20 -19.24 25.70
CA ALA A 207 30.09 -19.67 26.78
C ALA A 207 29.72 -21.08 27.31
N ARG A 208 28.42 -21.34 27.50
CA ARG A 208 27.91 -22.66 27.96
C ARG A 208 28.23 -23.80 27.01
N ARG A 209 28.30 -23.55 25.70
CA ARG A 209 28.60 -24.57 24.68
C ARG A 209 30.08 -24.96 24.61
N GLY A 210 30.95 -24.34 25.39
CA GLY A 210 32.37 -24.73 25.48
C GLY A 210 33.19 -24.42 24.22
N LEU A 211 32.63 -23.66 23.27
CA LEU A 211 33.35 -23.12 22.11
C LEU A 211 34.53 -22.24 22.53
N ASP A 212 34.54 -21.76 23.78
CA ASP A 212 35.57 -20.85 24.31
C ASP A 212 36.72 -21.55 25.06
N LYS A 213 36.66 -22.88 25.28
CA LYS A 213 37.65 -23.60 26.11
C LYS A 213 39.07 -23.60 25.52
N LYS A 214 39.23 -23.42 24.20
CA LYS A 214 40.56 -23.27 23.54
C LYS A 214 41.03 -21.82 23.46
N ARG A 215 40.18 -20.83 23.80
CA ARG A 215 40.46 -19.40 23.70
C ARG A 215 40.65 -18.78 25.09
N LYS A 216 41.60 -19.32 25.88
CA LYS A 216 41.98 -18.76 27.21
C LYS A 216 42.53 -17.31 27.20
N ARG A 217 42.49 -16.61 26.05
CA ARG A 217 42.89 -15.21 25.89
C ARG A 217 41.98 -14.41 24.94
N ALA A 218 40.82 -14.93 24.54
CA ALA A 218 39.94 -14.16 23.66
C ALA A 218 39.27 -13.02 24.43
N SER A 219 39.40 -11.82 23.87
CA SER A 219 38.77 -10.59 24.30
C SER A 219 37.27 -10.80 24.56
N PRO A 220 36.66 -10.08 25.53
CA PRO A 220 35.21 -10.06 25.66
C PRO A 220 34.54 -9.70 24.31
N PRO A 221 33.34 -10.26 24.01
CA PRO A 221 32.60 -9.95 22.78
C PRO A 221 32.42 -8.44 22.66
N ARG A 222 32.78 -7.89 21.49
CA ARG A 222 33.16 -6.47 21.36
C ARG A 222 32.07 -5.53 20.81
N GLY A 223 30.88 -6.01 20.46
CA GLY A 223 29.86 -5.15 19.86
C GLY A 223 28.54 -5.15 20.61
N PRO A 224 27.98 -3.98 20.98
CA PRO A 224 26.58 -3.91 21.42
C PRO A 224 25.66 -4.25 20.25
N ALA A 225 24.47 -4.79 20.55
CA ALA A 225 23.45 -5.00 19.53
C ALA A 225 23.08 -3.67 18.84
N GLY A 226 23.10 -3.61 17.52
CA GLY A 226 22.75 -2.42 16.75
C GLY A 226 21.27 -2.37 16.39
N LEU A 227 20.77 -1.16 16.18
CA LEU A 227 19.48 -0.91 15.56
C LEU A 227 19.68 0.15 14.47
N ALA A 228 19.29 -0.15 13.24
CA ALA A 228 19.38 0.78 12.12
C ALA A 228 18.03 0.91 11.45
N TYR A 229 17.71 2.13 11.03
CA TYR A 229 16.50 2.43 10.30
C TYR A 229 16.85 2.97 8.91
N GLU A 230 16.16 2.47 7.90
CA GLU A 230 16.26 2.95 6.53
C GLU A 230 14.87 3.35 6.06
N VAL A 231 14.75 4.57 5.53
CA VAL A 231 13.50 5.08 4.95
C VAL A 231 13.73 5.17 3.45
N ASP A 232 12.88 4.51 2.66
CA ASP A 232 12.88 4.68 1.22
C ASP A 232 12.31 6.07 0.89
N PRO A 233 13.10 7.01 0.32
CA PRO A 233 12.62 8.33 -0.04
C PRO A 233 11.46 8.30 -1.04
N GLY A 234 11.37 7.26 -1.87
CA GLY A 234 10.29 7.06 -2.84
C GLY A 234 8.98 6.61 -2.19
N SER A 235 9.03 6.11 -0.95
CA SER A 235 7.85 5.64 -0.21
C SER A 235 7.12 6.75 0.56
N ILE A 236 7.67 7.97 0.59
CA ILE A 236 7.12 9.07 1.37
C ILE A 236 5.92 9.68 0.65
N VAL A 237 4.74 9.43 1.18
CA VAL A 237 3.49 10.08 0.77
C VAL A 237 3.18 11.22 1.74
N HIS A 238 2.86 12.40 1.23
CA HIS A 238 2.50 13.54 2.06
C HIS A 238 1.08 14.04 1.74
N VAL A 239 0.33 14.38 2.78
CA VAL A 239 -1.00 15.00 2.70
C VAL A 239 -1.06 16.10 3.76
N GLY A 240 -0.94 17.35 3.33
CA GLY A 240 -0.91 18.50 4.25
C GLY A 240 0.30 18.50 5.20
N ASP A 241 0.03 18.35 6.49
CA ASP A 241 0.99 18.26 7.60
C ASP A 241 1.28 16.81 8.02
N VAL A 242 0.79 15.82 7.26
CA VAL A 242 0.96 14.39 7.57
C VAL A 242 1.84 13.73 6.52
N TYR A 243 2.88 13.03 6.95
CA TYR A 243 3.70 12.16 6.13
C TYR A 243 3.42 10.71 6.48
N MET A 244 3.46 9.85 5.48
CA MET A 244 3.45 8.41 5.63
C MET A 244 4.63 7.84 4.86
N CYS A 245 5.43 6.99 5.49
CA CYS A 245 6.56 6.36 4.81
C CYS A 245 6.73 4.92 5.27
N ALA A 246 7.20 4.08 4.36
CA ALA A 246 7.71 2.77 4.71
C ALA A 246 9.12 2.92 5.29
N TYR A 247 9.46 2.08 6.25
CA TYR A 247 10.82 1.96 6.76
C TYR A 247 11.22 0.50 6.91
N ALA A 248 12.52 0.24 6.82
CA ALA A 248 13.14 -1.01 7.20
C ALA A 248 13.91 -0.80 8.52
N CYS A 249 13.69 -1.67 9.48
CA CYS A 249 14.36 -1.68 10.77
C CYS A 249 15.26 -2.92 10.85
N THR A 250 16.57 -2.71 10.87
CA THR A 250 17.55 -3.78 10.96
C THR A 250 18.07 -3.88 12.38
N VAL A 251 17.84 -5.03 13.00
CA VAL A 251 18.43 -5.40 14.29
C VAL A 251 19.69 -6.19 13.99
N SER A 252 20.81 -5.83 14.60
CA SER A 252 22.09 -6.52 14.40
C SER A 252 22.77 -6.86 15.71
N VAL A 253 23.55 -7.93 15.73
CA VAL A 253 24.37 -8.35 16.87
C VAL A 253 25.70 -8.82 16.31
N GLU A 254 26.80 -8.28 16.82
CA GLU A 254 28.14 -8.77 16.50
C GLU A 254 28.42 -10.04 17.30
N ASP A 255 28.74 -11.13 16.60
CA ASP A 255 29.19 -12.40 17.15
C ASP A 255 30.67 -12.59 16.78
N PRO A 256 31.47 -13.32 17.59
CA PRO A 256 32.76 -13.87 17.14
C PRO A 256 32.78 -14.47 15.72
N ALA A 257 31.67 -15.02 15.23
CA ALA A 257 31.54 -15.59 13.88
C ALA A 257 31.22 -14.56 12.78
N GLY A 258 30.86 -13.32 13.14
CA GLY A 258 30.46 -12.27 12.22
C GLY A 258 29.23 -11.49 12.68
N LEU A 259 28.78 -10.56 11.85
CA LEU A 259 27.57 -9.77 12.10
C LEU A 259 26.33 -10.61 11.75
N VAL A 260 25.47 -10.85 12.73
CA VAL A 260 24.14 -11.43 12.51
C VAL A 260 23.13 -10.28 12.49
N SER A 261 22.31 -10.20 11.45
CA SER A 261 21.27 -9.17 11.34
C SER A 261 19.97 -9.72 10.81
N ALA A 262 18.88 -9.05 11.16
CA ALA A 262 17.53 -9.32 10.68
C ALA A 262 16.83 -7.99 10.40
N THR A 263 16.11 -7.93 9.29
CA THR A 263 15.43 -6.72 8.83
C THR A 263 13.92 -6.90 8.89
N HIS A 264 13.23 -5.90 9.45
CA HIS A 264 11.80 -5.88 9.64
C HIS A 264 11.21 -4.66 8.93
N ALA A 265 10.18 -4.88 8.11
CA ALA A 265 9.43 -3.79 7.51
C ALA A 265 8.49 -3.13 8.52
N GLY A 266 8.30 -1.82 8.36
CA GLY A 266 7.37 -1.04 9.15
C GLY A 266 6.83 0.16 8.38
N MET A 267 5.84 0.81 8.97
CA MET A 267 5.20 2.03 8.46
C MET A 267 5.24 3.10 9.53
N ALA A 268 5.66 4.30 9.16
CA ALA A 268 5.59 5.48 10.01
C ALA A 268 4.55 6.46 9.46
N LYS A 269 3.67 6.95 10.33
CA LYS A 269 2.84 8.12 10.08
C LYS A 269 3.32 9.25 10.98
N CYS A 270 3.75 10.34 10.37
CA CYS A 270 4.36 11.48 11.05
C CYS A 270 3.47 12.72 10.85
N THR A 271 3.13 13.41 11.92
CA THR A 271 2.41 14.69 11.88
C THR A 271 3.37 15.81 12.29
N PHE A 272 3.36 16.92 11.54
CA PHE A 272 4.26 18.03 11.75
C PHE A 272 3.58 19.26 12.32
N ALA A 273 4.29 19.99 13.17
CA ALA A 273 3.92 21.32 13.59
C ALA A 273 4.18 22.35 12.45
N PRO A 274 3.65 23.59 12.57
CA PRO A 274 3.85 24.64 11.56
C PRO A 274 5.33 24.97 11.29
N ASP A 275 6.19 24.81 12.28
CA ASP A 275 7.65 25.00 12.20
C ASP A 275 8.42 23.82 11.57
N HIS A 276 7.69 22.79 11.12
CA HIS A 276 8.20 21.57 10.50
C HIS A 276 8.90 20.59 11.45
N THR A 277 8.77 20.79 12.76
CA THR A 277 9.15 19.78 13.76
C THR A 277 8.08 18.68 13.86
N LEU A 278 8.47 17.51 14.37
CA LEU A 278 7.55 16.39 14.57
C LEU A 278 6.65 16.65 15.77
N ALA A 279 5.35 16.76 15.54
CA ALA A 279 4.34 16.83 16.59
C ALA A 279 3.89 15.44 17.05
N ALA A 280 3.81 14.47 16.12
CA ALA A 280 3.51 13.09 16.47
C ALA A 280 4.14 12.10 15.49
N VAL A 281 4.53 10.93 15.98
CA VAL A 281 4.98 9.79 15.17
C VAL A 281 4.22 8.55 15.58
N HIS A 282 3.65 7.85 14.62
CA HIS A 282 2.96 6.58 14.81
C HIS A 282 3.71 5.50 14.03
N LEU A 283 4.45 4.64 14.74
CA LEU A 283 5.13 3.50 14.13
C LEU A 283 4.24 2.26 14.17
N ARG A 284 4.18 1.55 13.06
CA ARG A 284 3.55 0.23 12.92
C ARG A 284 4.62 -0.74 12.44
N PHE A 285 4.74 -1.85 13.14
CA PHE A 285 5.59 -2.99 12.76
C PHE A 285 5.08 -4.23 13.48
N ASP A 286 5.53 -5.40 13.02
CA ASP A 286 5.23 -6.66 13.69
C ASP A 286 6.14 -6.84 14.91
N ALA A 287 5.64 -6.43 16.08
CA ALA A 287 6.36 -6.55 17.35
C ALA A 287 6.59 -8.01 17.77
N ALA A 288 5.76 -8.95 17.33
CA ALA A 288 5.94 -10.37 17.64
C ALA A 288 7.12 -10.94 16.84
N THR A 289 7.24 -10.58 15.56
CA THR A 289 8.38 -10.98 14.74
C THR A 289 9.69 -10.38 15.26
N VAL A 290 9.71 -9.09 15.65
CA VAL A 290 10.90 -8.48 16.28
C VAL A 290 11.25 -9.18 17.60
N HIS A 291 10.25 -9.52 18.43
CA HIS A 291 10.48 -10.26 19.67
C HIS A 291 11.09 -11.64 19.39
N ALA A 292 10.53 -12.39 18.44
CA ALA A 292 11.05 -13.69 18.04
C ALA A 292 12.50 -13.58 17.58
N THR A 293 12.81 -12.60 16.74
CA THR A 293 14.20 -12.33 16.29
C THR A 293 15.13 -12.02 17.46
N LEU A 294 14.73 -11.21 18.44
CA LEU A 294 15.57 -10.96 19.62
C LEU A 294 15.82 -12.24 20.43
N ARG A 295 14.80 -13.10 20.60
CA ARG A 295 14.95 -14.39 21.28
C ARG A 295 15.78 -15.41 20.49
N ASP A 296 15.66 -15.40 19.17
CA ASP A 296 16.48 -16.23 18.30
C ASP A 296 17.94 -15.77 18.38
N LEU A 297 18.17 -14.45 18.43
CA LEU A 297 19.51 -13.89 18.62
C LEU A 297 20.10 -14.29 19.98
N GLU A 298 19.29 -14.34 21.04
CA GLU A 298 19.70 -14.83 22.37
C GLU A 298 20.07 -16.33 22.39
N SER A 299 19.38 -17.16 21.61
CA SER A 299 19.44 -18.63 21.73
C SER A 299 20.22 -19.34 20.61
N ALA A 300 20.42 -18.68 19.47
CA ALA A 300 21.04 -19.27 18.28
C ALA A 300 22.49 -19.71 18.56
N PRO A 301 22.89 -20.93 18.13
CA PRO A 301 24.28 -21.33 18.11
C PRO A 301 25.11 -20.42 17.21
N ALA A 302 26.34 -20.11 17.58
CA ALA A 302 27.32 -19.65 16.60
C ALA A 302 27.45 -20.69 15.46
N PRO A 303 27.49 -20.26 14.18
CA PRO A 303 27.73 -21.17 13.07
C PRO A 303 29.08 -21.89 13.24
N PRO A 304 29.22 -23.13 12.75
CA PRO A 304 30.49 -23.84 12.81
C PRO A 304 31.57 -23.04 12.05
N PRO A 305 32.82 -23.02 12.52
CA PRO A 305 33.90 -22.34 11.82
C PRO A 305 34.09 -22.94 10.42
N SER A 306 34.11 -22.07 9.40
CA SER A 306 34.44 -22.40 8.00
C SER A 306 35.91 -22.75 7.84
#